data_AF-A0A4R4ZBS1-F1
#
_entry.id   AF-A0A4R4ZBS1-F1
#
_cell.length_a   1.000
_cell.length_b   1.000
_cell.length_c   1.000
_cell.angle_alpha   90.00
_cell.angle_beta   90.00
_cell.angle_gamma   90.00
#
_symmetry.space_group_name_H-M   'P 1'
#
loop_
_entity.id
_entity.type
_entity.pdbx_description
1 polymer ?
#
loop_
_entity_poly.entity_id
_entity_poly.type
_entity_poly.pdbx_seq_one_letter_code
_entity_poly.pdbx_strand_id
1 'polypeptide(L)'
;MPDSSPFAGLLAPAIAGPARTGELAVLEDVTDDLRTLVLHAKNGCTDSFGTLYDRYVDLVYRYIYFRVGSHPLAEDLTSETFLRALRKIGDFSWQGRDFGAWLVTIARNLVADHFKSGRYRLEVTTGEVIDVPLDGSHIPENAVVTAIINDRVLRAVRDLNPEQQECVVLRFLHGLSLAETALIMGKKSGAIKALQFRAIRALARALKPDLA
;
A
#
# COMPACT_ATOMS: atom_id res chain seq x y z
N MET A 1 -18.68 -38.99 -3.84
CA MET A 1 -18.51 -37.90 -2.86
C MET A 1 -18.73 -38.44 -1.46
N PRO A 2 -18.10 -37.89 -0.40
CA PRO A 2 -16.97 -36.94 -0.36
C PRO A 2 -15.67 -37.63 0.14
N ASP A 3 -14.44 -37.25 -0.20
CA ASP A 3 -13.73 -35.95 -0.20
C ASP A 3 -12.76 -35.89 0.99
N SER A 4 -11.53 -36.38 0.77
CA SER A 4 -10.39 -36.30 1.69
C SER A 4 -9.39 -35.28 1.15
N SER A 5 -9.67 -34.00 1.42
CA SER A 5 -8.76 -32.89 1.14
C SER A 5 -7.60 -32.87 2.16
N PRO A 6 -6.33 -32.75 1.72
CA PRO A 6 -5.15 -32.74 2.61
C PRO A 6 -4.80 -31.36 3.18
N PHE A 7 -5.75 -30.42 3.23
CA PHE A 7 -5.53 -29.03 3.68
C PHE A 7 -6.00 -28.72 5.11
N ALA A 8 -6.27 -29.74 5.92
CA ALA A 8 -6.81 -29.60 7.27
C ALA A 8 -5.79 -29.15 8.36
N GLY A 9 -4.77 -28.37 8.00
CA GLY A 9 -3.67 -28.04 8.91
C GLY A 9 -3.25 -26.57 9.02
N LEU A 10 -3.83 -25.63 8.27
CA LEU A 10 -3.34 -24.24 8.25
C LEU A 10 -4.41 -23.17 8.48
N LEU A 11 -5.33 -23.42 9.41
CA LEU A 11 -6.25 -22.38 9.89
C LEU A 11 -6.59 -22.58 11.36
N ALA A 12 -5.63 -22.29 12.23
CA ALA A 12 -5.94 -21.83 13.57
C ALA A 12 -5.67 -20.31 13.60
N PRO A 13 -6.67 -19.45 13.82
CA PRO A 13 -6.38 -18.12 14.31
C PRO A 13 -5.76 -18.32 15.70
N ALA A 14 -4.52 -17.86 15.89
CA ALA A 14 -3.96 -17.76 17.22
C ALA A 14 -4.93 -16.90 18.06
N ILE A 15 -5.60 -17.59 18.96
CA ILE A 15 -6.46 -17.03 19.99
C ILE A 15 -5.60 -16.03 20.75
N ALA A 16 -6.12 -14.82 20.91
CA ALA A 16 -5.50 -13.75 21.67
C ALA A 16 -4.93 -14.27 22.99
N GLY A 17 -3.60 -14.38 23.06
CA GLY A 17 -2.89 -14.36 24.32
C GLY A 17 -3.07 -12.98 24.98
N PRO A 18 -2.95 -12.86 26.32
CA PRO A 18 -3.11 -11.59 26.99
C PRO A 18 -2.13 -10.60 26.35
N ALA A 19 -2.67 -9.56 25.71
CA ALA A 19 -1.89 -8.49 25.14
C ALA A 19 -0.95 -7.98 26.23
N ARG A 20 0.36 -8.12 26.01
CA ARG A 20 1.38 -7.61 26.91
C ARG A 20 1.15 -6.11 27.00
N THR A 21 0.83 -5.62 28.19
CA THR A 21 0.47 -4.23 28.50
C THR A 21 1.47 -3.20 27.93
N GLY A 22 2.73 -3.58 27.68
CA GLY A 22 3.73 -2.72 27.04
C GLY A 22 3.60 -2.55 25.52
N GLU A 23 3.00 -3.49 24.78
CA GLU A 23 2.89 -3.42 23.31
C GLU A 23 1.71 -2.54 22.87
N LEU A 24 0.66 -2.46 23.70
CA LEU A 24 -0.45 -1.51 23.55
C LEU A 24 -0.02 -0.07 23.89
N ALA A 25 0.78 0.11 24.95
CA ALA A 25 1.24 1.44 25.39
C ALA A 25 2.19 2.11 24.38
N VAL A 26 3.07 1.35 23.72
CA VAL A 26 3.97 1.90 22.68
C VAL A 26 3.19 2.29 21.42
N LEU A 27 2.16 1.52 21.05
CA LEU A 27 1.27 1.88 19.95
C LEU A 27 0.44 3.13 20.27
N GLU A 28 -0.02 3.27 21.51
CA GLU A 28 -0.73 4.47 21.99
C GLU A 28 0.17 5.72 21.94
N ASP A 29 1.41 5.64 22.41
CA ASP A 29 2.39 6.75 22.42
C ASP A 29 2.72 7.26 21.00
N VAL A 30 2.93 6.33 20.04
CA VAL A 30 3.18 6.67 18.63
C VAL A 30 1.94 7.28 17.96
N THR A 31 0.73 6.83 18.32
CA THR A 31 -0.51 7.41 17.79
C THR A 31 -0.82 8.80 18.37
N ASP A 32 -0.44 9.05 19.61
CA ASP A 32 -0.61 10.35 20.27
C ASP A 32 0.38 11.38 19.70
N ASP A 33 1.62 10.95 19.42
CA ASP A 33 2.62 11.72 18.69
C ASP A 33 2.12 12.10 17.27
N LEU A 34 1.56 11.14 16.52
CA LEU A 34 1.03 11.39 15.18
C LEU A 34 -0.13 12.39 15.19
N ARG A 35 -1.09 12.25 16.10
CA ARG A 35 -2.23 13.19 16.21
C ARG A 35 -1.76 14.59 16.53
N THR A 36 -0.77 14.71 17.41
CA THR A 36 -0.17 15.98 17.81
C THR A 36 0.55 16.63 16.62
N LEU A 37 1.36 15.88 15.86
CA LEU A 37 2.00 16.35 14.63
C LEU A 37 0.98 16.86 13.62
N VAL A 38 -0.09 16.10 13.37
CA VAL A 38 -1.17 16.52 12.46
C VAL A 38 -1.84 17.80 12.97
N LEU A 39 -2.14 17.91 14.27
CA LEU A 39 -2.74 19.11 14.85
C LEU A 39 -1.86 20.34 14.68
N HIS A 40 -0.56 20.24 14.96
CA HIS A 40 0.37 21.35 14.76
C HIS A 40 0.52 21.73 13.29
N ALA A 41 0.60 20.74 12.40
CA ALA A 41 0.65 20.99 10.96
C ALA A 41 -0.61 21.68 10.44
N LYS A 42 -1.81 21.33 10.96
CA LYS A 42 -3.06 22.06 10.69
C LYS A 42 -3.01 23.53 11.12
N ASN A 43 -2.28 23.83 12.18
CA ASN A 43 -2.09 25.18 12.69
C ASN A 43 -0.92 25.93 12.03
N GLY A 44 -0.33 25.38 10.96
CA GLY A 44 0.73 26.03 10.18
C GLY A 44 2.15 25.74 10.63
N CYS A 45 2.37 24.77 11.53
CA CYS A 45 3.72 24.33 11.89
C CYS A 45 4.37 23.54 10.75
N THR A 46 5.27 24.20 10.01
CA THR A 46 6.00 23.58 8.89
C THR A 46 6.86 22.40 9.34
N ASP A 47 7.50 22.48 10.51
CA ASP A 47 8.36 21.41 11.03
C ASP A 47 7.54 20.14 11.31
N SER A 48 6.35 20.28 11.91
CA SER A 48 5.46 19.14 12.12
C SER A 48 5.00 18.51 10.80
N PHE A 49 4.76 19.32 9.77
CA PHE A 49 4.48 18.79 8.43
C PHE A 49 5.71 18.11 7.81
N GLY A 50 6.92 18.64 8.04
CA GLY A 50 8.19 18.01 7.64
C GLY A 50 8.35 16.61 8.25
N THR A 51 8.08 16.47 9.56
CA THR A 51 8.10 15.15 10.22
C THR A 51 7.05 14.19 9.63
N LEU A 52 5.86 14.69 9.27
CA LEU A 52 4.86 13.88 8.58
C LEU A 52 5.34 13.50 7.16
N TYR A 53 6.00 14.40 6.44
CA TYR A 53 6.60 14.10 5.15
C TYR A 53 7.62 12.97 5.27
N ASP A 54 8.62 13.09 6.15
CA ASP A 54 9.66 12.09 6.34
C ASP A 54 9.08 10.72 6.71
N ARG A 55 8.02 10.71 7.52
CA ARG A 55 7.34 9.48 7.95
C ARG A 55 6.58 8.77 6.83
N TYR A 56 6.07 9.49 5.83
CA TYR A 56 5.14 8.94 4.83
C TYR A 56 5.63 9.02 3.38
N VAL A 57 6.76 9.68 3.10
CA VAL A 57 7.26 9.86 1.73
C VAL A 57 7.50 8.53 1.02
N ASP A 58 8.15 7.58 1.67
CA ASP A 58 8.41 6.24 1.12
C ASP A 58 7.11 5.49 0.81
N LEU A 59 6.11 5.64 1.66
CA LEU A 59 4.81 4.99 1.50
C LEU A 59 4.10 5.52 0.25
N VAL A 60 4.04 6.84 0.09
CA VAL A 60 3.42 7.50 -1.05
C VAL A 60 4.20 7.22 -2.33
N TYR A 61 5.53 7.31 -2.27
CA TYR A 61 6.40 7.03 -3.40
C TYR A 61 6.24 5.62 -3.93
N ARG A 62 6.31 4.60 -3.05
CA ARG A 62 6.14 3.20 -3.44
C ARG A 62 4.76 2.93 -4.04
N TYR A 63 3.70 3.52 -3.47
CA TYR A 63 2.35 3.43 -4.04
C TYR A 63 2.31 3.94 -5.48
N ILE A 64 2.85 5.14 -5.71
CA ILE A 64 2.83 5.80 -7.02
C ILE A 64 3.72 5.06 -8.00
N TYR A 65 4.97 4.77 -7.62
CA TYR A 65 5.94 4.06 -8.45
C TYR A 65 5.40 2.71 -8.94
N PHE A 66 4.74 1.95 -8.06
CA PHE A 66 4.14 0.68 -8.44
C PHE A 66 3.04 0.82 -9.51
N ARG A 67 2.42 2.00 -9.63
CA ARG A 67 1.34 2.29 -10.59
C ARG A 67 1.83 2.92 -11.88
N VAL A 68 2.92 3.68 -11.85
CA VAL A 68 3.42 4.42 -13.01
C VAL A 68 4.68 3.81 -13.62
N GLY A 69 5.44 3.01 -12.87
CA GLY A 69 6.64 2.30 -13.34
C GLY A 69 7.82 3.20 -13.76
N SER A 70 7.76 4.50 -13.48
CA SER A 70 8.76 5.50 -13.86
C SER A 70 9.21 6.27 -12.63
N HIS A 71 10.53 6.26 -12.34
CA HIS A 71 11.10 6.99 -11.21
C HIS A 71 10.84 8.49 -11.30
N PRO A 72 11.15 9.20 -12.41
CA PRO A 72 10.90 10.64 -12.51
C PRO A 72 9.42 10.99 -12.29
N LEU A 73 8.52 10.24 -12.91
CA LEU A 73 7.08 10.49 -12.77
C LEU A 73 6.59 10.19 -11.34
N ALA A 74 7.17 9.18 -10.68
CA ALA A 74 6.84 8.86 -9.31
C ALA A 74 7.29 9.95 -8.34
N GLU A 75 8.48 10.52 -8.53
CA GLU A 75 9.01 11.64 -7.74
C GLU A 75 8.13 12.89 -7.89
N ASP A 76 7.76 13.24 -9.12
CA ASP A 76 6.90 14.39 -9.42
C ASP A 76 5.53 14.26 -8.75
N LEU A 77 4.86 13.11 -8.93
CA LEU A 77 3.55 12.86 -8.36
C LEU A 77 3.59 12.74 -6.83
N THR A 78 4.69 12.24 -6.26
CA THR A 78 4.89 12.21 -4.80
C THR A 78 4.97 13.64 -4.26
N SER A 79 5.80 14.48 -4.87
CA SER A 79 5.94 15.90 -4.50
C SER A 79 4.60 16.63 -4.57
N GLU A 80 3.87 16.47 -5.68
CA GLU A 80 2.54 17.07 -5.83
C GLU A 80 1.51 16.51 -4.82
N THR A 81 1.63 15.23 -4.42
CA THR A 81 0.78 14.64 -3.36
C THR A 81 0.97 15.38 -2.05
N PHE A 82 2.21 15.62 -1.63
CA PHE A 82 2.50 16.33 -0.37
C PHE A 82 2.17 17.81 -0.45
N LEU A 83 2.35 18.47 -1.61
CA LEU A 83 1.89 19.84 -1.82
C LEU A 83 0.36 19.95 -1.69
N ARG A 84 -0.39 19.01 -2.27
CA ARG A 84 -1.85 18.94 -2.09
C ARG A 84 -2.25 18.62 -0.67
N ALA A 85 -1.52 17.73 0.00
CA ALA A 85 -1.76 17.39 1.40
C ALA A 85 -1.55 18.61 2.28
N LEU A 86 -0.46 19.36 2.12
CA LEU A 86 -0.20 20.59 2.88
C LEU A 86 -1.34 21.61 2.70
N ARG A 87 -1.84 21.80 1.47
CA ARG A 87 -2.98 22.70 1.21
C ARG A 87 -4.31 22.22 1.83
N LYS A 88 -4.50 20.90 1.97
CA LYS A 88 -5.76 20.29 2.44
C LYS A 88 -5.73 19.79 3.87
N ILE A 89 -4.59 19.92 4.55
CA ILE A 89 -4.41 19.33 5.88
C ILE A 89 -5.43 19.90 6.88
N GLY A 90 -5.84 21.16 6.72
CA GLY A 90 -6.92 21.79 7.51
C GLY A 90 -8.25 21.01 7.47
N ASP A 91 -8.58 20.41 6.34
CA ASP A 91 -9.81 19.65 6.12
C ASP A 91 -9.72 18.18 6.59
N PHE A 92 -8.52 17.71 6.94
CA PHE A 92 -8.33 16.33 7.38
C PHE A 92 -9.03 16.07 8.72
N SER A 93 -9.72 14.93 8.80
CA SER A 93 -10.36 14.45 10.03
C SER A 93 -10.19 12.93 10.17
N TRP A 94 -10.07 12.48 11.41
CA TRP A 94 -9.81 11.08 11.80
C TRP A 94 -11.05 10.17 11.71
N GLN A 95 -11.98 10.43 10.78
CA GLN A 95 -13.28 9.72 10.65
C GLN A 95 -13.12 8.26 10.14
N GLY A 96 -12.45 7.40 10.92
CA GLY A 96 -12.16 6.01 10.55
C GLY A 96 -11.12 5.85 9.44
N ARG A 97 -10.34 6.90 9.17
CA ARG A 97 -9.27 6.95 8.18
C ARG A 97 -7.97 7.38 8.84
N ASP A 98 -6.93 6.57 8.69
CA ASP A 98 -5.57 6.94 9.09
C ASP A 98 -4.98 8.05 8.18
N PHE A 99 -4.02 8.81 8.71
CA PHE A 99 -3.36 9.87 7.95
C PHE A 99 -2.65 9.33 6.70
N GLY A 100 -1.99 8.17 6.79
CA GLY A 100 -1.38 7.51 5.63
C GLY A 100 -2.41 7.14 4.56
N ALA A 101 -3.58 6.62 4.96
CA ALA A 101 -4.68 6.31 4.06
C ALA A 101 -5.23 7.56 3.34
N TRP A 102 -5.24 8.71 4.03
CA TRP A 102 -5.60 9.99 3.44
C TRP A 102 -4.59 10.44 2.38
N LEU A 103 -3.28 10.35 2.67
CA LEU A 103 -2.23 10.66 1.69
C LEU A 103 -2.33 9.77 0.45
N VAL A 104 -2.50 8.46 0.63
CA VAL A 104 -2.68 7.50 -0.48
C VAL A 104 -3.93 7.81 -1.30
N THR A 105 -5.00 8.34 -0.68
CA THR A 105 -6.18 8.79 -1.42
C THR A 105 -5.85 9.97 -2.34
N ILE A 106 -5.03 10.93 -1.88
CA ILE A 106 -4.58 12.07 -2.70
C ILE A 106 -3.71 11.55 -3.85
N ALA A 107 -2.74 10.69 -3.56
CA ALA A 107 -1.85 10.07 -4.55
C ALA A 107 -2.63 9.30 -5.62
N ARG A 108 -3.61 8.49 -5.21
CA ARG A 108 -4.49 7.74 -6.12
C ARG A 108 -5.21 8.66 -7.10
N ASN A 109 -5.78 9.76 -6.60
CA ASN A 109 -6.48 10.71 -7.44
C ASN A 109 -5.52 11.38 -8.43
N LEU A 110 -4.32 11.74 -7.99
CA LEU A 110 -3.28 12.29 -8.86
C LEU A 110 -2.85 11.34 -9.99
N VAL A 111 -2.61 10.07 -9.65
CA VAL A 111 -2.29 9.03 -10.63
C VAL A 111 -3.44 8.85 -11.61
N ALA A 112 -4.69 8.77 -11.12
CA ALA A 112 -5.87 8.64 -11.97
C ALA A 112 -6.06 9.86 -12.89
N ASP A 113 -5.86 11.06 -12.36
CA ASP A 113 -5.92 12.31 -13.12
C ASP A 113 -4.85 12.32 -14.21
N HIS A 114 -3.60 11.97 -13.90
CA HIS A 114 -2.49 11.87 -14.85
C HIS A 114 -2.82 10.96 -16.05
N PHE A 115 -3.39 9.78 -15.78
CA PHE A 115 -3.83 8.86 -16.85
C PHE A 115 -5.07 9.35 -17.60
N LYS A 116 -5.95 10.16 -16.98
CA LYS A 116 -7.13 10.78 -17.61
C LYS A 116 -6.78 12.00 -18.48
N SER A 117 -5.82 12.81 -18.05
CA SER A 117 -5.69 14.22 -18.44
C SER A 117 -4.82 14.51 -19.66
N GLY A 118 -4.15 13.55 -20.30
CA GLY A 118 -3.44 13.98 -21.52
C GLY A 118 -2.73 13.01 -22.45
N ARG A 119 -2.12 11.88 -22.06
CA ARG A 119 -1.12 11.24 -22.96
C ARG A 119 -1.12 9.72 -23.10
N TYR A 120 -1.94 8.99 -22.35
CA TYR A 120 -1.92 7.52 -22.42
C TYR A 120 -2.87 6.92 -23.47
N ARG A 121 -3.85 7.68 -23.96
CA ARG A 121 -4.86 7.18 -24.91
C ARG A 121 -4.35 7.02 -26.35
N LEU A 122 -3.12 7.50 -26.64
CA LEU A 122 -2.54 7.49 -27.99
C LEU A 122 -1.13 6.86 -28.08
N GLU A 123 -0.51 6.44 -26.97
CA GLU A 123 0.87 5.91 -27.01
C GLU A 123 1.08 4.53 -26.36
N VAL A 124 0.08 3.89 -25.75
CA VAL A 124 0.28 2.53 -25.22
C VAL A 124 -0.58 1.50 -25.91
N THR A 125 -0.07 1.07 -27.07
CA THR A 125 -0.22 -0.32 -27.50
C THR A 125 0.44 -1.19 -26.43
N THR A 126 -0.33 -2.13 -25.90
CA THR A 126 0.08 -3.34 -25.19
C THR A 126 1.57 -3.50 -24.87
N GLY A 127 1.90 -3.40 -23.58
CA GLY A 127 2.99 -4.17 -22.98
C GLY A 127 4.41 -3.71 -23.29
N GLU A 128 4.89 -2.71 -22.56
CA GLU A 128 6.29 -2.68 -22.15
C GLU A 128 6.36 -2.61 -20.62
N VAL A 129 6.55 -3.79 -20.05
CA VAL A 129 6.79 -4.06 -18.64
C VAL A 129 8.28 -3.85 -18.43
N ILE A 130 8.64 -2.75 -17.77
CA ILE A 130 10.04 -2.45 -17.47
C ILE A 130 10.45 -3.19 -16.19
N ASP A 131 11.58 -3.88 -16.34
CA ASP A 131 12.33 -4.65 -15.36
C ASP A 131 12.82 -3.72 -14.23
N VAL A 132 12.65 -4.12 -12.97
CA VAL A 132 13.00 -3.30 -11.80
C VAL A 132 14.14 -3.98 -11.03
N PRO A 133 15.38 -3.49 -11.13
CA PRO A 133 16.38 -3.74 -10.12
C PRO A 133 16.05 -2.89 -8.89
N LEU A 134 15.76 -3.52 -7.76
CA LEU A 134 15.86 -2.88 -6.45
C LEU A 134 17.36 -2.70 -6.18
N ASP A 135 17.90 -1.50 -6.39
CA ASP A 135 19.30 -1.19 -6.15
C ASP A 135 19.60 -1.13 -4.64
N GLY A 136 19.79 -2.31 -4.05
CA GLY A 136 20.38 -2.40 -2.73
C GLY A 136 21.88 -2.17 -2.77
N SER A 137 22.29 -0.94 -2.52
CA SER A 137 23.64 -0.68 -2.06
C SER A 137 23.79 -1.31 -0.66
N HIS A 138 24.61 -2.37 -0.61
CA HIS A 138 24.91 -3.26 0.53
C HIS A 138 23.83 -4.29 0.89
N ILE A 139 23.75 -5.37 0.09
CA ILE A 139 22.91 -6.52 0.39
C ILE A 139 23.80 -7.74 0.73
N PRO A 140 23.81 -8.23 1.99
CA PRO A 140 24.43 -9.51 2.37
C PRO A 140 23.74 -10.67 1.66
N GLU A 141 24.42 -11.81 1.49
CA GLU A 141 23.95 -12.98 0.71
C GLU A 141 22.50 -13.44 0.99
N ASN A 142 22.00 -13.28 2.22
CA ASN A 142 20.60 -13.55 2.58
C ASN A 142 19.57 -12.67 1.87
N ALA A 143 19.93 -11.44 1.53
CA ALA A 143 19.01 -10.49 0.93
C ALA A 143 19.06 -10.50 -0.61
N VAL A 144 19.96 -11.28 -1.23
CA VAL A 144 19.81 -11.72 -2.63
C VAL A 144 18.62 -12.67 -2.77
N VAL A 145 18.46 -13.61 -1.83
CA VAL A 145 17.28 -14.49 -1.77
C VAL A 145 16.01 -13.69 -1.48
N THR A 146 16.07 -12.72 -0.55
CA THR A 146 14.95 -11.80 -0.31
C THR A 146 14.61 -10.94 -1.53
N ALA A 147 15.60 -10.46 -2.29
CA ALA A 147 15.39 -9.70 -3.51
C ALA A 147 14.74 -10.55 -4.61
N ILE A 148 15.17 -11.81 -4.79
CA ILE A 148 14.58 -12.76 -5.75
C ILE A 148 13.14 -13.11 -5.37
N ILE A 149 12.87 -13.34 -4.07
CA ILE A 149 11.50 -13.60 -3.57
C ILE A 149 10.62 -12.36 -3.77
N ASN A 150 11.14 -11.18 -3.46
CA ASN A 150 10.41 -9.91 -3.63
C ASN A 150 10.09 -9.65 -5.09
N ASP A 151 11.02 -9.84 -6.01
CA ASP A 151 10.79 -9.60 -7.44
C ASP A 151 9.70 -10.55 -8.00
N ARG A 152 9.70 -11.83 -7.60
CA ARG A 152 8.65 -12.77 -8.03
C ARG A 152 7.28 -12.46 -7.45
N VAL A 153 7.23 -12.05 -6.19
CA VAL A 153 5.98 -11.58 -5.56
C VAL A 153 5.50 -10.32 -6.27
N LEU A 154 6.37 -9.37 -6.57
CA LEU A 154 6.03 -8.14 -7.30
C LEU A 154 5.50 -8.45 -8.71
N ARG A 155 6.15 -9.37 -9.43
CA ARG A 155 5.65 -9.88 -10.73
C ARG A 155 4.28 -10.54 -10.61
N ALA A 156 4.09 -11.42 -9.63
CA ALA A 156 2.80 -12.06 -9.40
C ALA A 156 1.69 -11.06 -9.04
N VAL A 157 2.02 -9.98 -8.32
CA VAL A 157 1.08 -8.88 -8.03
C VAL A 157 0.78 -8.05 -9.28
N ARG A 158 1.76 -7.87 -10.19
CA ARG A 158 1.56 -7.21 -11.50
C ARG A 158 0.64 -8.02 -12.42
N ASP A 159 0.63 -9.34 -12.32
CA ASP A 159 -0.24 -10.22 -13.13
C ASP A 159 -1.70 -10.26 -12.64
N LEU A 160 -1.99 -9.66 -11.48
CA LEU A 160 -3.35 -9.51 -10.99
C LEU A 160 -4.13 -8.51 -11.85
N ASN A 161 -5.45 -8.65 -11.89
CA ASN A 161 -6.27 -7.60 -12.48
C ASN A 161 -6.15 -6.29 -11.67
N PRO A 162 -6.43 -5.12 -12.27
CA PRO A 162 -6.19 -3.83 -11.62
C PRO A 162 -6.88 -3.66 -10.26
N GLU A 163 -8.10 -4.20 -10.09
CA GLU A 163 -8.80 -4.12 -8.80
C GLU A 163 -8.14 -5.00 -7.74
N GLN A 164 -7.73 -6.22 -8.10
CA GLN A 164 -7.04 -7.12 -7.20
C GLN A 164 -5.66 -6.57 -6.80
N GLN A 165 -4.92 -6.04 -7.77
CA GLN A 165 -3.63 -5.39 -7.56
C GLN A 165 -3.78 -4.21 -6.58
N GLU A 166 -4.74 -3.30 -6.83
CA GLU A 166 -5.02 -2.17 -5.95
C GLU A 166 -5.43 -2.63 -4.54
N CYS A 167 -6.27 -3.67 -4.43
CA CYS A 167 -6.66 -4.23 -3.14
C CYS A 167 -5.48 -4.82 -2.37
N VAL A 168 -4.57 -5.54 -3.05
CA VAL A 168 -3.39 -6.15 -2.41
C VAL A 168 -2.42 -5.06 -1.94
N VAL A 169 -2.15 -4.07 -2.77
CA VAL A 169 -1.28 -2.94 -2.43
C VAL A 169 -1.83 -2.22 -1.19
N LEU A 170 -3.11 -1.84 -1.19
CA LEU A 170 -3.71 -1.15 -0.04
C LEU A 170 -3.72 -2.02 1.24
N ARG A 171 -4.04 -3.31 1.13
CA ARG A 171 -4.19 -4.20 2.31
C ARG A 171 -2.87 -4.67 2.90
N PHE A 172 -1.89 -4.99 2.05
CA PHE A 172 -0.68 -5.70 2.47
C PHE A 172 0.56 -4.83 2.38
N LEU A 173 0.68 -3.99 1.36
CA LEU A 173 1.81 -3.06 1.27
C LEU A 173 1.61 -1.83 2.17
N HIS A 174 0.38 -1.35 2.28
CA HIS A 174 0.04 -0.17 3.09
C HIS A 174 -0.65 -0.49 4.43
N GLY A 175 -0.93 -1.76 4.72
CA GLY A 175 -1.53 -2.18 5.99
C GLY A 175 -2.95 -1.64 6.26
N LEU A 176 -3.59 -0.99 5.29
CA LEU A 176 -4.87 -0.29 5.49
C LEU A 176 -5.97 -1.27 5.80
N SER A 177 -6.85 -0.97 6.76
CA SER A 177 -7.96 -1.84 7.13
C SER A 177 -8.93 -2.12 5.97
N LEU A 178 -9.81 -3.11 6.14
CA LEU A 178 -10.88 -3.40 5.16
C LEU A 178 -11.79 -2.18 4.94
N ALA A 179 -12.07 -1.41 6.00
CA ALA A 179 -12.93 -0.24 5.92
C ALA A 179 -12.26 0.91 5.17
N GLU A 180 -10.98 1.18 5.44
CA GLU A 180 -10.22 2.21 4.73
C GLU A 180 -10.02 1.85 3.26
N THR A 181 -9.69 0.60 2.98
CA THR A 181 -9.56 0.09 1.61
C THR A 181 -10.90 0.23 0.87
N ALA A 182 -12.02 -0.07 1.52
CA ALA A 182 -13.35 0.08 0.95
C ALA A 182 -13.66 1.55 0.61
N LEU A 183 -13.34 2.47 1.51
CA LEU A 183 -13.49 3.90 1.30
C LEU A 183 -12.64 4.40 0.12
N ILE A 184 -11.36 4.00 0.06
CA ILE A 184 -10.44 4.41 -1.02
C ILE A 184 -10.91 3.85 -2.36
N MET A 185 -11.28 2.58 -2.41
CA MET A 185 -11.70 1.91 -3.65
C MET A 185 -13.15 2.23 -4.04
N GLY A 186 -13.91 2.96 -3.23
CA GLY A 186 -15.33 3.27 -3.46
C GLY A 186 -16.23 2.03 -3.47
N LYS A 187 -15.91 1.03 -2.63
CA LYS A 187 -16.60 -0.27 -2.56
C LYS A 187 -17.13 -0.54 -1.15
N LYS A 188 -17.98 -1.56 -0.98
CA LYS A 188 -18.40 -2.04 0.35
C LYS A 188 -17.33 -2.94 0.97
N SER A 189 -17.18 -2.95 2.29
CA SER A 189 -16.19 -3.80 2.98
C SER A 189 -16.31 -5.29 2.65
N GLY A 190 -17.53 -5.79 2.45
CA GLY A 190 -17.76 -7.17 1.98
C GLY A 190 -17.20 -7.45 0.58
N ALA A 191 -17.28 -6.46 -0.32
CA ALA A 191 -16.68 -6.56 -1.66
C ALA A 191 -15.15 -6.56 -1.58
N ILE A 192 -14.56 -5.77 -0.68
CA ILE A 192 -13.10 -5.81 -0.42
C ILE A 192 -12.68 -7.16 0.14
N LYS A 193 -13.43 -7.74 1.09
CA LYS A 193 -13.12 -9.06 1.63
C LYS A 193 -13.12 -10.15 0.54
N ALA A 194 -14.11 -10.12 -0.36
CA ALA A 194 -14.17 -11.03 -1.50
C ALA A 194 -13.03 -10.80 -2.50
N LEU A 195 -12.69 -9.53 -2.77
CA LEU A 195 -11.62 -9.14 -3.68
C LEU A 195 -10.25 -9.57 -3.13
N GLN A 196 -9.98 -9.31 -1.85
CA GLN A 196 -8.78 -9.76 -1.14
C GLN A 196 -8.64 -11.28 -1.23
N PHE A 197 -9.71 -12.04 -0.95
CA PHE A 197 -9.68 -13.50 -1.05
C PHE A 197 -9.32 -13.99 -2.46
N ARG A 198 -9.92 -13.39 -3.50
CA ARG A 198 -9.61 -13.72 -4.90
C ARG A 198 -8.17 -13.38 -5.27
N ALA A 199 -7.67 -12.22 -4.81
CA ALA A 199 -6.30 -11.77 -5.09
C ALA A 199 -5.27 -12.70 -4.44
N ILE A 200 -5.44 -13.06 -3.15
CA ILE A 200 -4.54 -14.01 -2.47
C ILE A 200 -4.55 -15.36 -3.17
N ARG A 201 -5.72 -15.85 -3.62
CA ARG A 201 -5.82 -17.14 -4.33
C ARG A 201 -5.12 -17.10 -5.69
N ALA A 202 -5.19 -15.97 -6.39
CA ALA A 202 -4.47 -15.77 -7.65
C ALA A 202 -2.95 -15.74 -7.43
N LEU A 203 -2.48 -14.98 -6.42
CA LEU A 203 -1.07 -14.95 -6.02
C LEU A 203 -0.56 -16.34 -5.61
N ALA A 204 -1.31 -17.05 -4.77
CA ALA A 204 -0.95 -18.41 -4.36
C ALA A 204 -0.87 -19.38 -5.54
N ARG A 205 -1.64 -19.18 -6.60
CA ARG A 205 -1.54 -19.98 -7.83
C ARG A 205 -0.32 -19.60 -8.65
N ALA A 206 -0.01 -18.32 -8.78
CA ALA A 206 1.15 -17.82 -9.51
C ALA A 206 2.48 -18.24 -8.84
N LEU A 207 2.49 -18.33 -7.50
CA LEU A 207 3.67 -18.67 -6.69
C LEU A 207 3.78 -20.17 -6.37
N LYS A 208 2.75 -20.97 -6.70
CA LYS A 208 2.69 -22.41 -6.41
C LYS A 208 3.75 -23.32 -7.06
N PRO A 209 4.36 -23.02 -8.22
CA PRO A 209 5.36 -23.91 -8.81
C PRO A 209 6.65 -24.05 -7.98
N ASP A 210 6.80 -23.29 -6.89
CA ASP A 210 8.08 -23.10 -6.21
C ASP A 210 8.03 -23.28 -4.69
N LEU A 211 6.89 -23.71 -4.14
CA LEU A 211 6.74 -24.07 -2.73
C LEU A 211 6.72 -25.61 -2.51
N ALA A 212 7.04 -26.37 -3.55
CA ALA A 212 7.05 -27.83 -3.59
C ALA A 212 8.48 -28.36 -3.76
#